data_AF-A0A7C7SFJ3-F1
#
_entry.id   AF-A0A7C7SFJ3-F1
#
_cell.length_a   1.000
_cell.length_b   1.000
_cell.length_c   1.000
_cell.angle_alpha   90.00
_cell.angle_beta   90.00
_cell.angle_gamma   90.00
#
_symmetry.space_group_name_H-M   'P 1'
#
loop_
_entity.id
_entity.type
_entity.pdbx_description
1 polymer ?
#
loop_
_entity_poly.entity_id
_entity_poly.type
_entity_poly.pdbx_seq_one_letter_code
_entity_poly.pdbx_strand_id
1 'polypeptide(L)'
;MMRCRMSDRPSSVRGHLATLGAYGFLAQEPVILAALTSGDPILLIGRSGTGKTFLLNSISEALGLEHRHYNASLISFDDLVGFPYPDEAKATVRFLETPATVWGAESVLIDEISRCKPEHQNRLFSLVHERKVQGLALTKLRYRWAAMNPCSTDQSNGEDYLGAEPLDPALADRFAVILEVGDWDDLSDSDRQRVANPAGEGVSSNDGGRLKAALTRWQADFAAQLDHCPAPLVHYVCAVTTALRDGGIRLSPRRARLITRTLLAATLVERLTADTLSSPASERLFRAVLDASLPQRAWGATPDADKVAAAHRLAWDATMLTGTAQWLHHFHLQRPLDRKARLLLDACPDPDTGTLAVEQLLANESPARAAAFALAAYPAAVAGDLPIGAEAVNDLGRLAQPVLTVDGEISWQERWSQQDSTHPELAAYAPVLKRLGAARRERAQQLLYFCLTHKLAVDAPREFEQEFHRCVQVFGKGRTA
;
A
#
# COMPACT_ATOMS: atom_id res chain seq x y z
N MET A 1 54.38 16.94 -31.73
CA MET A 1 53.16 16.23 -32.17
C MET A 1 53.20 14.81 -31.65
N MET A 2 52.53 14.53 -30.53
CA MET A 2 52.39 13.17 -30.01
C MET A 2 50.99 13.06 -29.40
N ARG A 3 50.12 12.30 -30.07
CA ARG A 3 48.73 12.05 -29.65
C ARG A 3 48.75 11.24 -28.36
N CYS A 4 48.35 11.84 -27.25
CA CYS A 4 48.05 11.12 -26.02
C CYS A 4 46.66 10.49 -26.18
N ARG A 5 46.62 9.16 -26.35
CA ARG A 5 45.39 8.38 -26.24
C ARG A 5 44.90 8.51 -24.80
N MET A 6 43.82 9.27 -24.60
CA MET A 6 43.07 9.19 -23.34
C MET A 6 42.51 7.78 -23.26
N SER A 7 43.00 7.05 -22.27
CA SER A 7 42.58 5.72 -21.90
C SER A 7 41.12 5.74 -21.46
N ASP A 8 40.33 4.87 -22.08
CA ASP A 8 39.02 4.43 -21.58
C ASP A 8 39.18 3.96 -20.12
N ARG A 9 38.57 4.72 -19.21
CA ARG A 9 38.33 4.30 -17.82
C ARG A 9 36.89 3.76 -17.72
N PRO A 10 36.64 2.80 -16.82
CA PRO A 10 35.54 1.85 -16.91
C PRO A 10 34.17 2.51 -16.78
N SER A 11 33.19 1.92 -17.47
CA SER A 11 31.76 2.24 -17.51
C SER A 11 31.15 2.46 -16.12
N SER A 12 30.99 3.71 -15.70
CA SER A 12 30.02 4.07 -14.66
C SER A 12 28.63 3.81 -15.23
N VAL A 13 27.82 2.96 -14.60
CA VAL A 13 26.42 2.71 -15.00
C VAL A 13 25.72 4.07 -15.08
N ARG A 14 25.49 4.58 -16.29
CA ARG A 14 24.70 5.78 -16.50
C ARG A 14 23.24 5.36 -16.54
N GLY A 15 22.45 5.90 -15.63
CA GLY A 15 21.00 5.77 -15.65
C GLY A 15 20.39 6.27 -16.97
N HIS A 16 19.18 5.79 -17.26
CA HIS A 16 18.34 6.31 -18.33
C HIS A 16 18.09 7.82 -18.16
N LEU A 17 17.76 8.27 -16.95
CA LEU A 17 17.44 9.68 -16.67
C LEU A 17 18.67 10.59 -16.81
N ALA A 18 19.83 10.14 -16.32
CA ALA A 18 21.09 10.87 -16.48
C ALA A 18 21.50 11.02 -17.96
N THR A 19 21.09 10.07 -18.81
CA THR A 19 21.31 10.15 -20.26
C THR A 19 20.45 11.23 -20.92
N LEU A 20 19.30 11.57 -20.32
CA LEU A 20 18.43 12.68 -20.73
C LEU A 20 18.86 14.04 -20.17
N GLY A 21 19.99 14.10 -19.45
CA GLY A 21 20.45 15.32 -18.77
C GLY A 21 19.80 15.56 -17.40
N ALA A 22 18.92 14.67 -16.94
CA ALA A 22 18.34 14.73 -15.60
C ALA A 22 19.25 14.02 -14.59
N TYR A 23 20.07 14.81 -13.89
CA TYR A 23 21.05 14.33 -12.91
C TYR A 23 20.49 14.32 -11.48
N GLY A 24 21.07 13.51 -10.60
CA GLY A 24 20.64 13.42 -9.19
C GLY A 24 19.49 12.46 -8.90
N PHE A 25 18.91 11.81 -9.92
CA PHE A 25 17.75 10.92 -9.77
C PHE A 25 18.10 9.43 -9.70
N LEU A 26 19.37 9.05 -9.57
CA LEU A 26 19.80 7.64 -9.67
C LEU A 26 19.13 6.74 -8.62
N ALA A 27 18.91 7.25 -7.41
CA ALA A 27 18.24 6.49 -6.34
C ALA A 27 16.74 6.30 -6.61
N GLN A 28 16.09 7.29 -7.21
CA GLN A 28 14.65 7.28 -7.51
C GLN A 28 14.33 6.66 -8.88
N GLU A 29 15.34 6.51 -9.74
CA GLU A 29 15.19 6.07 -11.12
C GLU A 29 14.41 4.75 -11.27
N PRO A 30 14.70 3.67 -10.51
CA PRO A 30 13.94 2.43 -10.63
C PRO A 30 12.44 2.61 -10.40
N VAL A 31 12.07 3.48 -9.44
CA VAL A 31 10.67 3.76 -9.10
C VAL A 31 10.00 4.65 -10.16
N ILE A 32 10.72 5.64 -10.70
CA ILE A 32 10.23 6.48 -11.81
C ILE A 32 9.99 5.60 -13.05
N LEU A 33 10.94 4.75 -13.42
CA LEU A 33 10.81 3.82 -14.54
C LEU A 33 9.68 2.81 -14.32
N ALA A 34 9.44 2.36 -13.08
CA ALA A 34 8.31 1.52 -12.73
C ALA A 34 6.96 2.22 -12.96
N ALA A 35 6.84 3.50 -12.58
CA ALA A 35 5.65 4.31 -12.85
C ALA A 35 5.45 4.55 -14.36
N LEU A 36 6.52 4.78 -15.12
CA LEU A 36 6.45 4.89 -16.59
C LEU A 36 6.07 3.57 -17.27
N THR A 37 6.47 2.45 -16.68
CA THR A 37 6.11 1.11 -17.16
C THR A 37 4.64 0.81 -16.90
N SER A 38 4.13 1.12 -15.71
CA SER A 38 2.72 0.89 -15.34
C SER A 38 1.75 1.94 -15.90
N GLY A 39 2.25 3.12 -16.27
CA GLY A 39 1.45 4.29 -16.64
C GLY A 39 0.68 4.91 -15.47
N ASP A 40 1.10 4.60 -14.24
CA ASP A 40 0.49 5.10 -13.01
C ASP A 40 1.01 6.52 -12.67
N PRO A 41 0.24 7.36 -11.95
CA PRO A 41 0.61 8.75 -11.74
C PRO A 41 1.82 8.95 -10.84
N ILE A 42 2.62 9.97 -11.16
CA ILE A 42 3.79 10.41 -10.39
C ILE A 42 3.52 11.79 -9.79
N LEU A 43 3.82 11.96 -8.51
CA LEU A 43 3.91 13.24 -7.83
C LEU A 43 5.37 13.49 -7.41
N LEU A 44 5.96 14.59 -7.88
CA LEU A 44 7.28 15.04 -7.43
C LEU A 44 7.12 16.18 -6.43
N ILE A 45 7.72 16.02 -5.24
CA ILE A 45 7.71 17.01 -4.17
C ILE A 45 9.14 17.50 -3.98
N GLY A 46 9.36 18.80 -4.02
CA GLY A 46 10.70 19.35 -3.78
C GLY A 46 10.73 20.84 -3.97
N ARG A 47 11.78 21.51 -3.53
CA ARG A 47 11.92 22.96 -3.61
C ARG A 47 11.90 23.46 -5.05
N SER A 48 11.57 24.74 -5.25
CA SER A 48 11.66 25.37 -6.58
C SER A 48 13.09 25.25 -7.11
N GLY A 49 13.23 24.92 -8.40
CA GLY A 49 14.55 24.81 -9.04
C GLY A 49 15.24 23.44 -8.93
N THR A 50 14.65 22.44 -8.24
CA THR A 50 15.25 21.09 -8.11
C THR A 50 15.13 20.20 -9.37
N GLY A 51 14.76 20.75 -10.52
CA GLY A 51 14.72 20.00 -11.79
C GLY A 51 13.50 19.07 -11.98
N LYS A 52 12.44 19.18 -11.15
CA LYS A 52 11.19 18.37 -11.28
C LYS A 52 10.55 18.50 -12.66
N THR A 53 10.27 19.73 -13.08
CA THR A 53 9.63 20.06 -14.37
C THR A 53 10.54 19.67 -15.53
N PHE A 54 11.84 19.92 -15.40
CA PHE A 54 12.86 19.52 -16.38
C PHE A 54 12.85 18.00 -16.60
N LEU A 55 12.95 17.20 -15.53
CA LEU A 55 12.92 15.73 -15.61
C LEU A 55 11.70 15.22 -16.39
N LEU A 56 10.51 15.69 -16.06
CA LEU A 56 9.27 15.22 -16.67
C LEU A 56 9.14 15.65 -18.14
N ASN A 57 9.56 16.87 -18.47
CA ASN A 57 9.62 17.35 -19.84
C ASN A 57 10.63 16.54 -20.67
N SER A 58 11.82 16.29 -20.13
CA SER A 58 12.88 15.49 -20.77
C SER A 58 12.43 14.05 -21.05
N ILE A 59 11.73 13.42 -20.11
CA ILE A 59 11.13 12.10 -20.33
C ILE A 59 10.12 12.19 -21.48
N SER A 60 9.28 13.22 -21.51
CA SER A 60 8.27 13.38 -22.54
C SER A 60 8.85 13.54 -23.95
N GLU A 61 9.89 14.37 -24.07
CA GLU A 61 10.65 14.55 -25.31
C GLU A 61 11.31 13.25 -25.78
N ALA A 62 11.97 12.52 -24.87
CA ALA A 62 12.65 11.26 -25.17
C ALA A 62 11.69 10.18 -25.69
N LEU A 63 10.45 10.20 -25.21
CA LEU A 63 9.39 9.28 -25.63
C LEU A 63 8.66 9.74 -26.90
N GLY A 64 8.81 11.02 -27.28
CA GLY A 64 8.12 11.66 -28.39
C GLY A 64 6.61 11.70 -28.17
N LEU A 65 6.19 12.11 -26.98
CA LEU A 65 4.78 12.17 -26.58
C LEU A 65 4.14 13.51 -26.95
N GLU A 66 2.84 13.47 -27.27
CA GLU A 66 2.01 14.68 -27.24
C GLU A 66 1.84 15.18 -25.80
N HIS A 67 2.75 16.05 -25.38
CA HIS A 67 2.87 16.54 -24.01
C HIS A 67 2.12 17.84 -23.77
N ARG A 68 1.39 17.93 -22.65
CA ARG A 68 0.82 19.19 -22.16
C ARG A 68 1.31 19.51 -20.75
N HIS A 69 1.90 20.68 -20.63
CA HIS A 69 2.40 21.21 -19.37
C HIS A 69 1.50 22.37 -18.95
N TYR A 70 0.90 22.24 -17.76
CA TYR A 70 0.01 23.22 -17.17
C TYR A 70 0.55 23.66 -15.82
N ASN A 71 0.56 24.97 -15.56
CA ASN A 71 0.75 25.48 -14.21
C ASN A 71 -0.62 25.55 -13.50
N ALA A 72 -0.80 24.81 -12.41
CA ALA A 72 -2.05 24.69 -11.68
C ALA A 72 -2.55 26.02 -11.08
N SER A 73 -1.63 26.95 -10.78
CA SER A 73 -1.98 28.26 -10.21
C SER A 73 -2.55 29.23 -11.25
N LEU A 74 -2.26 28.99 -12.53
CA LEU A 74 -2.64 29.89 -13.62
C LEU A 74 -3.75 29.32 -14.52
N ILE A 75 -3.86 27.99 -14.61
CA ILE A 75 -4.77 27.35 -15.56
C ILE A 75 -6.24 27.61 -15.23
N SER A 76 -6.97 28.12 -16.22
CA SER A 76 -8.43 28.14 -16.17
C SER A 76 -9.00 26.82 -16.70
N PHE A 77 -10.24 26.51 -16.34
CA PHE A 77 -10.88 25.27 -16.80
C PHE A 77 -11.10 25.30 -18.34
N ASP A 78 -11.37 26.48 -18.90
CA ASP A 78 -11.58 26.66 -20.33
C ASP A 78 -10.27 26.48 -21.11
N ASP A 79 -9.11 26.81 -20.53
CA ASP A 79 -7.80 26.53 -21.14
C ASP A 79 -7.51 25.01 -21.19
N LEU A 80 -8.01 24.28 -20.19
CA LEU A 80 -7.85 22.83 -20.12
C LEU A 80 -8.76 22.09 -21.11
N VAL A 81 -10.03 22.49 -21.19
CA VAL A 81 -11.08 21.74 -21.92
C VAL A 81 -11.42 22.35 -23.27
N GLY A 82 -11.19 23.64 -23.46
CA GLY A 82 -11.67 24.41 -24.59
C GLY A 82 -13.01 25.07 -24.31
N PHE A 83 -13.47 25.86 -25.28
CA PHE A 83 -14.67 26.70 -25.12
C PHE A 83 -15.92 25.96 -25.60
N PRO A 84 -17.03 25.96 -24.84
CA PRO A 84 -18.28 25.37 -25.29
C PRO A 84 -18.83 26.16 -26.48
N TYR A 85 -19.11 25.47 -27.57
CA TYR A 85 -19.60 26.02 -28.82
C TYR A 85 -20.79 25.17 -29.31
N PRO A 86 -21.98 25.77 -29.50
CA PRO A 86 -23.11 25.05 -30.06
C PRO A 86 -22.79 24.61 -31.49
N ASP A 87 -23.17 23.39 -31.86
CA ASP A 87 -23.07 22.96 -33.25
C ASP A 87 -23.95 23.84 -34.17
N GLU A 88 -23.72 23.78 -35.49
CA GLU A 88 -24.45 24.58 -36.47
C GLU A 88 -25.96 24.33 -36.43
N ALA A 89 -26.37 23.13 -36.00
CA ALA A 89 -27.77 22.75 -35.83
C ALA A 89 -28.38 23.18 -34.49
N LYS A 90 -27.59 23.75 -33.57
CA LYS A 90 -27.91 24.07 -32.17
C LYS A 90 -28.51 22.89 -31.38
N ALA A 91 -28.20 21.67 -31.79
CA ALA A 91 -28.72 20.44 -31.19
C ALA A 91 -27.78 19.90 -30.11
N THR A 92 -26.48 20.11 -30.27
CA THR A 92 -25.46 19.67 -29.31
C THR A 92 -24.44 20.77 -29.02
N VAL A 93 -23.78 20.69 -27.85
CA VAL A 93 -22.66 21.55 -27.49
C VAL A 93 -21.37 20.74 -27.65
N ARG A 94 -20.43 21.26 -28.43
CA ARG A 94 -19.07 20.71 -28.58
C ARG A 94 -18.06 21.66 -27.94
N PHE A 95 -16.88 21.15 -27.59
CA PHE A 95 -15.78 22.01 -27.14
C PHE A 95 -14.89 22.38 -28.32
N LEU A 96 -14.51 23.66 -28.43
CA LEU A 96 -13.50 24.11 -29.37
C LEU A 96 -12.12 23.79 -28.79
N GLU A 97 -11.53 22.73 -29.32
CA GLU A 97 -10.20 22.27 -28.94
C GLU A 97 -9.13 23.23 -29.49
N THR A 98 -8.10 23.49 -28.69
CA THR A 98 -6.88 24.21 -29.12
C THR A 98 -5.66 23.31 -28.90
N PRO A 99 -4.50 23.61 -29.51
CA PRO A 99 -3.26 22.89 -29.21
C PRO A 99 -2.82 22.95 -27.75
N ALA A 100 -3.44 23.78 -26.90
CA ALA A 100 -3.22 23.82 -25.46
C ALA A 100 -4.18 22.90 -24.68
N THR A 101 -5.39 22.64 -25.19
CA THR A 101 -6.40 21.82 -24.48
C THR A 101 -5.95 20.38 -24.28
N VAL A 102 -6.44 19.70 -23.25
CA VAL A 102 -5.97 18.36 -22.86
C VAL A 102 -6.29 17.26 -23.88
N TRP A 103 -7.18 17.55 -24.84
CA TRP A 103 -7.59 16.60 -25.88
C TRP A 103 -6.41 16.17 -26.75
N GLY A 104 -6.32 14.86 -26.98
CA GLY A 104 -5.25 14.26 -27.77
C GLY A 104 -3.91 14.09 -27.03
N ALA A 105 -3.75 14.63 -25.82
CA ALA A 105 -2.52 14.51 -25.05
C ALA A 105 -2.23 13.05 -24.66
N GLU A 106 -0.97 12.65 -24.76
CA GLU A 106 -0.48 11.36 -24.28
C GLU A 106 0.16 11.45 -22.90
N SER A 107 0.64 12.65 -22.54
CA SER A 107 1.13 12.96 -21.20
C SER A 107 0.68 14.35 -20.76
N VAL A 108 0.39 14.47 -19.46
CA VAL A 108 0.06 15.74 -18.82
C VAL A 108 0.94 15.94 -17.59
N LEU A 109 1.56 17.12 -17.49
CA LEU A 109 2.23 17.62 -16.28
C LEU A 109 1.40 18.77 -15.69
N ILE A 110 1.01 18.61 -14.44
CA ILE A 110 0.39 19.65 -13.61
C ILE A 110 1.44 20.17 -12.63
N ASP A 111 2.08 21.28 -12.96
CA ASP A 111 3.08 21.91 -12.10
C ASP A 111 2.42 22.83 -11.06
N GLU A 112 3.12 23.05 -9.96
CA GLU A 112 2.67 23.86 -8.82
C GLU A 112 1.28 23.50 -8.27
N ILE A 113 0.93 22.20 -8.22
CA ILE A 113 -0.42 21.77 -7.78
C ILE A 113 -0.75 22.20 -6.34
N SER A 114 0.25 22.41 -5.48
CA SER A 114 0.04 22.94 -4.13
C SER A 114 -0.28 24.44 -4.10
N ARG A 115 -0.08 25.20 -5.18
CA ARG A 115 -0.36 26.65 -5.19
C ARG A 115 -1.80 27.03 -5.55
N CYS A 116 -2.64 26.06 -5.90
CA CYS A 116 -4.04 26.31 -6.17
C CYS A 116 -4.94 25.94 -4.98
N LYS A 117 -6.07 26.65 -4.85
CA LYS A 117 -7.05 26.38 -3.79
C LYS A 117 -7.58 24.95 -3.88
N PRO A 118 -7.98 24.31 -2.76
CA PRO A 118 -8.48 22.93 -2.75
C PRO A 118 -9.59 22.64 -3.78
N GLU A 119 -10.51 23.58 -4.02
CA GLU A 119 -11.56 23.43 -5.03
C GLU A 119 -11.03 23.28 -6.47
N HIS A 120 -9.92 23.95 -6.80
CA HIS A 120 -9.26 23.84 -8.09
C HIS A 120 -8.46 22.54 -8.20
N GLN A 121 -7.78 22.13 -7.12
CA GLN A 121 -7.13 20.82 -7.06
C GLN A 121 -8.14 19.71 -7.36
N ASN A 122 -9.33 19.76 -6.73
CA ASN A 122 -10.42 18.79 -6.91
C ASN A 122 -10.84 18.60 -8.38
N ARG A 123 -10.81 19.66 -9.20
CA ARG A 123 -11.18 19.57 -10.62
C ARG A 123 -10.18 18.76 -11.45
N LEU A 124 -8.91 18.74 -11.03
CA LEU A 124 -7.84 17.99 -11.70
C LEU A 124 -7.86 16.49 -11.32
N PHE A 125 -8.73 16.06 -10.40
CA PHE A 125 -8.74 14.69 -9.88
C PHE A 125 -9.16 13.65 -10.91
N SER A 126 -10.21 13.94 -11.68
CA SER A 126 -10.69 13.05 -12.74
C SER A 126 -9.62 12.90 -13.82
N LEU A 127 -8.86 13.96 -14.09
CA LEU A 127 -7.77 13.95 -15.06
C LEU A 127 -6.63 13.04 -14.56
N VAL A 128 -6.14 13.29 -13.34
CA VAL A 128 -5.01 12.55 -12.77
C VAL A 128 -5.36 11.09 -12.50
N HIS A 129 -6.55 10.75 -12.03
CA HIS A 129 -6.85 9.37 -11.62
C HIS A 129 -7.62 8.58 -12.67
N GLU A 130 -8.67 9.17 -13.24
CA GLU A 130 -9.63 8.46 -14.08
C GLU A 130 -9.35 8.61 -15.58
N ARG A 131 -8.37 9.46 -15.95
CA ARG A 131 -8.11 9.87 -17.33
C ARG A 131 -9.38 10.42 -17.97
N LYS A 132 -10.10 11.27 -17.21
CA LYS A 132 -11.36 11.87 -17.64
C LYS A 132 -11.40 13.36 -17.36
N VAL A 133 -12.07 14.10 -18.23
CA VAL A 133 -12.38 15.51 -18.04
C VAL A 133 -13.84 15.73 -18.43
N GLN A 134 -14.62 16.41 -17.59
CA GLN A 134 -16.09 16.53 -17.75
C GLN A 134 -16.80 15.18 -17.98
N GLY A 135 -16.31 14.12 -17.35
CA GLY A 135 -16.84 12.75 -17.53
C GLY A 135 -16.44 12.04 -18.83
N LEU A 136 -15.82 12.75 -19.78
CA LEU A 136 -15.34 12.21 -21.05
C LEU A 136 -13.96 11.58 -20.90
N ALA A 137 -13.76 10.41 -21.51
CA ALA A 137 -12.51 9.67 -21.44
C ALA A 137 -11.43 10.25 -22.35
N LEU A 138 -10.24 10.45 -21.81
CA LEU A 138 -9.02 10.83 -22.53
C LEU A 138 -8.30 9.55 -22.97
N THR A 139 -8.73 9.00 -24.10
CA THR A 139 -8.31 7.67 -24.58
C THR A 139 -6.82 7.56 -24.89
N LYS A 140 -6.17 8.66 -25.27
CA LYS A 140 -4.72 8.71 -25.55
C LYS A 140 -3.86 9.00 -24.32
N LEU A 141 -4.46 9.52 -23.24
CA LEU A 141 -3.70 9.95 -22.07
C LEU A 141 -3.16 8.74 -21.31
N ARG A 142 -1.84 8.60 -21.32
CA ARG A 142 -1.13 7.50 -20.63
C ARG A 142 -0.51 7.99 -19.34
N TYR A 143 0.28 9.05 -19.43
CA TYR A 143 1.11 9.55 -18.33
C TYR A 143 0.47 10.77 -17.67
N ARG A 144 0.33 10.72 -16.34
CA ARG A 144 -0.22 11.83 -15.56
C ARG A 144 0.77 12.15 -14.46
N TRP A 145 1.33 13.34 -14.51
CA TRP A 145 2.35 13.77 -13.59
C TRP A 145 1.92 15.05 -12.90
N ALA A 146 2.37 15.22 -11.66
CA ALA A 146 2.23 16.47 -10.95
C ALA A 146 3.54 16.81 -10.23
N ALA A 147 3.77 18.09 -10.03
CA ALA A 147 4.87 18.60 -9.24
C ALA A 147 4.36 19.64 -8.24
N MET A 148 4.95 19.64 -7.05
CA MET A 148 4.61 20.59 -5.99
C MET A 148 5.85 20.97 -5.17
N ASN A 149 5.75 22.11 -4.51
CA ASN A 149 6.65 22.46 -3.42
C ASN A 149 6.17 21.78 -2.14
N PRO A 150 7.08 21.38 -1.22
CA PRO A 150 6.70 20.78 0.04
C PRO A 150 5.82 21.74 0.86
N CYS A 151 4.83 21.18 1.54
CA CYS A 151 3.98 21.92 2.47
C CYS A 151 4.55 21.75 3.88
N SER A 152 5.00 22.83 4.52
CA SER A 152 5.35 22.82 5.94
C SER A 152 4.08 23.00 6.77
N THR A 153 3.82 22.09 7.71
CA THR A 153 2.90 22.37 8.84
C THR A 153 3.62 23.05 10.01
N ASP A 154 4.95 23.00 10.02
CA ASP A 154 5.79 23.53 11.07
C ASP A 154 6.22 24.96 10.75
N GLN A 155 5.58 25.93 11.41
CA GLN A 155 5.90 27.38 11.37
C GLN A 155 7.30 27.73 11.93
N SER A 156 8.14 26.74 12.24
CA SER A 156 9.40 26.92 12.97
C SER A 156 10.64 27.11 12.09
N ASN A 157 10.57 26.78 10.79
CA ASN A 157 11.72 26.86 9.89
C ASN A 157 11.55 27.94 8.82
N GLY A 158 11.45 29.21 9.24
CA GLY A 158 11.96 30.47 8.61
C GLY A 158 11.71 30.82 7.13
N GLU A 159 11.34 29.87 6.29
CA GLU A 159 11.03 29.97 4.87
C GLU A 159 9.74 29.18 4.63
N ASP A 160 8.68 29.52 5.35
CA ASP A 160 7.35 29.04 5.00
C ASP A 160 7.10 29.42 3.54
N TYR A 161 6.84 28.42 2.69
CA TYR A 161 6.37 28.63 1.33
C TYR A 161 4.95 29.22 1.40
N LEU A 162 4.87 30.52 1.71
CA LEU A 162 3.64 31.31 1.76
C LEU A 162 2.82 31.03 0.50
N GLY A 163 1.69 30.33 0.67
CA GLY A 163 0.76 29.97 -0.41
C GLY A 163 0.88 28.54 -0.96
N ALA A 164 1.64 27.63 -0.35
CA ALA A 164 1.57 26.20 -0.66
C ALA A 164 0.51 25.49 0.21
N GLU A 165 -0.61 25.15 -0.39
CA GLU A 165 -1.70 24.38 0.21
C GLU A 165 -1.41 22.87 0.15
N PRO A 166 -1.59 22.12 1.26
CA PRO A 166 -1.45 20.67 1.27
C PRO A 166 -2.46 20.01 0.34
N LEU A 167 -2.09 18.87 -0.26
CA LEU A 167 -3.04 18.07 -1.02
C LEU A 167 -4.05 17.41 -0.08
N ASP A 168 -5.31 17.31 -0.52
CA ASP A 168 -6.28 16.46 0.17
C ASP A 168 -5.78 15.01 0.27
N PRO A 169 -5.91 14.32 1.42
CA PRO A 169 -5.46 12.94 1.57
C PRO A 169 -6.02 11.96 0.54
N ALA A 170 -7.26 12.18 0.07
CA ALA A 170 -7.86 11.35 -0.97
C ALA A 170 -7.29 11.65 -2.37
N LEU A 171 -6.73 12.84 -2.61
CA LEU A 171 -5.98 13.15 -3.83
C LEU A 171 -4.61 12.49 -3.81
N ALA A 172 -3.87 12.70 -2.73
CA ALA A 172 -2.54 12.11 -2.57
C ALA A 172 -2.60 10.56 -2.69
N ASP A 173 -3.68 9.93 -2.20
CA ASP A 173 -3.92 8.48 -2.35
C ASP A 173 -4.10 8.00 -3.80
N ARG A 174 -4.27 8.91 -4.77
CA ARG A 174 -4.44 8.59 -6.21
C ARG A 174 -3.12 8.57 -7.00
N PHE A 175 -2.05 9.14 -6.45
CA PHE A 175 -0.71 9.06 -7.05
C PHE A 175 -0.03 7.79 -6.61
N ALA A 176 0.36 6.91 -7.54
CA ALA A 176 1.00 5.65 -7.18
C ALA A 176 2.41 5.86 -6.64
N VAL A 177 3.13 6.81 -7.23
CA VAL A 177 4.50 7.17 -6.86
C VAL A 177 4.54 8.64 -6.41
N ILE A 178 5.12 8.87 -5.23
CA ILE A 178 5.26 10.16 -4.56
C ILE A 178 6.71 10.25 -4.10
N LEU A 179 7.48 11.10 -4.77
CA LEU A 179 8.93 11.18 -4.59
C LEU A 179 9.32 12.55 -4.09
N GLU A 180 10.13 12.57 -3.03
CA GLU A 180 10.88 13.76 -2.66
C GLU A 180 12.11 13.89 -3.55
N VAL A 181 12.27 15.07 -4.14
CA VAL A 181 13.40 15.42 -4.99
C VAL A 181 14.37 16.25 -4.16
N GLY A 182 15.59 15.74 -4.01
CA GLY A 182 16.66 16.39 -3.27
C GLY A 182 17.08 17.73 -3.87
N ASP A 183 17.72 18.54 -3.04
CA ASP A 183 18.29 19.83 -3.41
C ASP A 183 19.80 19.69 -3.69
N TRP A 184 20.49 20.81 -3.88
CA TRP A 184 21.92 20.89 -4.16
C TRP A 184 22.80 20.06 -3.20
N ASP A 185 22.43 20.03 -1.92
CA ASP A 185 23.18 19.33 -0.88
C ASP A 185 23.08 17.80 -1.01
N ASP A 186 22.01 17.29 -1.61
CA ASP A 186 21.78 15.86 -1.82
C ASP A 186 22.50 15.30 -3.06
N LEU A 187 22.98 16.18 -3.95
CA LEU A 187 23.66 15.81 -5.18
C LEU A 187 25.09 15.33 -4.93
N SER A 188 25.52 14.31 -5.68
CA SER A 188 26.93 13.93 -5.75
C SER A 188 27.77 15.06 -6.35
N ASP A 189 29.07 15.16 -6.02
CA ASP A 189 29.96 16.16 -6.61
C ASP A 189 29.99 16.09 -8.14
N SER A 190 29.86 14.88 -8.69
CA SER A 190 29.79 14.67 -10.14
C SER A 190 28.50 15.22 -10.75
N ASP A 191 27.37 15.12 -10.04
CA ASP A 191 26.09 15.65 -10.50
C ASP A 191 26.03 17.16 -10.34
N ARG A 192 26.57 17.72 -9.25
CA ARG A 192 26.72 19.18 -9.08
C ARG A 192 27.46 19.81 -10.24
N GLN A 193 28.58 19.23 -10.68
CA GLN A 193 29.33 19.71 -11.83
C GLN A 193 28.53 19.64 -13.14
N ARG A 194 27.72 18.60 -13.33
CA ARG A 194 26.89 18.44 -14.53
C ARG A 194 25.71 19.41 -14.54
N VAL A 195 25.04 19.59 -13.41
CA VAL A 195 23.93 20.55 -13.24
C VAL A 195 24.43 21.98 -13.41
N ALA A 196 25.61 22.31 -12.89
CA ALA A 196 26.21 23.65 -13.03
C ALA A 196 26.82 23.91 -14.42
N ASN A 197 26.89 22.92 -15.32
CA ASN A 197 27.49 23.10 -16.63
C ASN A 197 26.47 23.67 -17.64
N PRO A 198 26.63 24.93 -18.08
CA PRO A 198 25.67 25.57 -18.99
C PRO A 198 25.64 24.94 -20.38
N ALA A 199 26.65 24.13 -20.75
CA ALA A 199 26.69 23.46 -22.04
C ALA A 199 25.53 22.46 -22.26
N GLY A 200 24.80 22.09 -21.21
CA GLY A 200 23.62 21.23 -21.31
C GLY A 200 22.30 21.98 -21.55
N GLU A 201 22.29 23.31 -21.48
CA GLU A 201 21.06 24.10 -21.57
C GLU A 201 20.50 24.08 -23.01
N GLY A 202 19.22 23.74 -23.17
CA GLY A 202 18.53 23.70 -24.47
C GLY A 202 18.87 22.52 -25.39
N VAL A 203 19.66 21.54 -24.92
CA VAL A 203 19.89 20.29 -25.66
C VAL A 203 18.65 19.42 -25.57
N SER A 204 18.06 19.06 -26.71
CA SER A 204 16.92 18.14 -26.77
C SER A 204 17.26 16.82 -26.08
N SER A 205 16.35 16.35 -25.23
CA SER A 205 16.52 15.15 -24.41
C SER A 205 16.42 13.88 -25.27
N ASN A 206 17.41 13.62 -26.11
CA ASN A 206 17.42 12.51 -27.05
C ASN A 206 18.46 11.45 -26.67
N ASP A 207 18.01 10.31 -26.16
CA ASP A 207 18.87 9.18 -25.82
C ASP A 207 19.04 8.16 -26.97
N GLY A 208 18.58 8.50 -28.17
CA GLY A 208 18.55 7.61 -29.33
C GLY A 208 17.40 6.59 -29.30
N GLY A 209 16.36 6.84 -28.51
CA GLY A 209 15.20 5.96 -28.37
C GLY A 209 15.43 4.78 -27.43
N ARG A 210 16.50 4.79 -26.63
CA ARG A 210 16.86 3.69 -25.71
C ARG A 210 15.81 3.51 -24.62
N LEU A 211 15.36 4.59 -23.99
CA LEU A 211 14.31 4.58 -22.98
C LEU A 211 12.99 4.08 -23.57
N LYS A 212 12.62 4.58 -24.76
CA LYS A 212 11.40 4.15 -25.46
C LYS A 212 11.40 2.65 -25.74
N ALA A 213 12.52 2.11 -26.24
CA ALA A 213 12.67 0.68 -26.50
C ALA A 213 12.61 -0.16 -25.22
N ALA A 214 13.27 0.31 -24.14
CA ALA A 214 13.25 -0.35 -22.85
C ALA A 214 11.84 -0.39 -22.24
N LEU A 215 11.14 0.76 -22.22
CA LEU A 215 9.76 0.85 -21.74
C LEU A 215 8.81 -0.04 -22.54
N THR A 216 8.96 -0.11 -23.86
CA THR A 216 8.10 -0.97 -24.70
C THR A 216 8.19 -2.44 -24.26
N ARG A 217 9.40 -2.93 -23.98
CA ARG A 217 9.61 -4.29 -23.45
C ARG A 217 9.00 -4.44 -22.06
N TRP A 218 9.33 -3.55 -21.13
CA TRP A 218 8.83 -3.64 -19.75
C TRP A 218 7.31 -3.53 -19.66
N GLN A 219 6.68 -2.73 -20.52
CA GLN A 219 5.23 -2.60 -20.62
C GLN A 219 4.56 -3.89 -21.10
N ALA A 220 5.17 -4.57 -22.08
CA ALA A 220 4.69 -5.86 -22.54
C ALA A 220 4.79 -6.93 -21.44
N ASP A 221 5.93 -6.99 -20.74
CA ASP A 221 6.15 -7.91 -19.63
C ASP A 221 5.21 -7.63 -18.45
N PHE A 222 5.01 -6.35 -18.13
CA PHE A 222 4.10 -5.91 -17.08
C PHE A 222 2.65 -6.30 -17.40
N ALA A 223 2.20 -6.05 -18.63
CA ALA A 223 0.85 -6.43 -19.06
C ALA A 223 0.64 -7.95 -19.00
N ALA A 224 1.64 -8.75 -19.37
CA ALA A 224 1.57 -10.20 -19.32
C ALA A 224 1.48 -10.77 -17.88
N GLN A 225 2.12 -10.11 -16.92
CA GLN A 225 2.16 -10.56 -15.52
C GLN A 225 1.11 -9.90 -14.62
N LEU A 226 0.40 -8.88 -15.08
CA LEU A 226 -0.51 -8.09 -14.24
C LEU A 226 -1.64 -8.94 -13.62
N ASP A 227 -2.19 -9.88 -14.40
CA ASP A 227 -3.26 -10.78 -13.93
C ASP A 227 -2.74 -11.93 -13.05
N HIS A 228 -1.43 -12.19 -13.10
CA HIS A 228 -0.76 -13.29 -12.38
C HIS A 228 0.45 -12.76 -11.59
N CYS A 229 0.22 -11.73 -10.78
CA CYS A 229 1.27 -11.09 -10.00
C CYS A 229 1.98 -12.10 -9.07
N PRO A 230 3.33 -12.11 -9.00
CA PRO A 230 4.06 -13.04 -8.14
C PRO A 230 3.64 -12.92 -6.67
N ALA A 231 3.32 -14.07 -6.05
CA ALA A 231 2.84 -14.14 -4.67
C ALA A 231 3.73 -13.41 -3.64
N PRO A 232 5.09 -13.47 -3.72
CA PRO A 232 5.94 -12.73 -2.79
C PRO A 232 5.68 -11.21 -2.78
N LEU A 233 5.37 -10.60 -3.92
CA LEU A 233 5.07 -9.17 -3.99
C LEU A 233 3.78 -8.83 -3.24
N VAL A 234 2.76 -9.66 -3.42
CA VAL A 234 1.47 -9.50 -2.74
C VAL A 234 1.63 -9.73 -1.23
N HIS A 235 2.35 -10.78 -0.83
CA HIS A 235 2.61 -11.11 0.57
C HIS A 235 3.35 -9.98 1.29
N TYR A 236 4.43 -9.45 0.69
CA TYR A 236 5.16 -8.31 1.23
C TYR A 236 4.25 -7.10 1.45
N VAL A 237 3.43 -6.75 0.45
CA VAL A 237 2.54 -5.59 0.56
C VAL A 237 1.47 -5.78 1.63
N CYS A 238 0.90 -6.98 1.74
CA CYS A 238 -0.05 -7.29 2.81
C CYS A 238 0.59 -7.19 4.20
N ALA A 239 1.80 -7.74 4.37
CA ALA A 239 2.55 -7.71 5.61
C ALA A 239 2.94 -6.28 6.00
N VAL A 240 3.53 -5.51 5.08
CA VAL A 240 3.98 -4.13 5.37
C VAL A 240 2.81 -3.20 5.64
N THR A 241 1.69 -3.35 4.92
CA THR A 241 0.47 -2.56 5.18
C THR A 241 -0.09 -2.84 6.56
N THR A 242 -0.04 -4.11 7.00
CA THR A 242 -0.49 -4.52 8.33
C THR A 242 0.44 -3.97 9.42
N ALA A 243 1.75 -4.14 9.26
CA ALA A 243 2.74 -3.68 10.20
C ALA A 243 2.74 -2.14 10.35
N LEU A 244 2.62 -1.40 9.24
CA LEU A 244 2.49 0.05 9.27
C LEU A 244 1.24 0.51 10.03
N ARG A 245 0.09 -0.12 9.77
CA ARG A 245 -1.16 0.19 10.48
C ARG A 245 -0.98 -0.02 11.99
N ASP A 246 -0.33 -1.09 12.39
CA ASP A 246 -0.12 -1.44 13.79
C ASP A 246 0.87 -0.47 14.47
N GLY A 247 1.79 0.13 13.70
CA GLY A 247 2.60 1.28 14.11
C GLY A 247 1.88 2.65 14.09
N GLY A 248 0.61 2.70 13.67
CA GLY A 248 -0.19 3.92 13.56
C GLY A 248 -0.10 4.65 12.21
N ILE A 249 0.58 4.06 11.20
CA ILE A 249 0.68 4.61 9.85
C ILE A 249 -0.34 3.91 8.95
N ARG A 250 -1.45 4.58 8.66
CA ARG A 250 -2.50 4.02 7.81
C ARG A 250 -2.15 4.13 6.33
N LEU A 251 -2.21 3.01 5.61
CA LEU A 251 -2.32 2.96 4.15
C LEU A 251 -3.72 2.49 3.72
N SER A 252 -4.23 2.99 2.59
CA SER A 252 -5.53 2.57 2.05
C SER A 252 -5.42 1.22 1.32
N PRO A 253 -6.55 0.49 1.12
CA PRO A 253 -6.55 -0.68 0.25
C PRO A 253 -6.15 -0.37 -1.20
N ARG A 254 -6.51 0.83 -1.70
CA ARG A 254 -6.05 1.32 -3.01
C ARG A 254 -4.53 1.44 -3.03
N ARG A 255 -3.96 2.01 -1.97
CA ARG A 255 -2.52 2.19 -1.82
C ARG A 255 -1.78 0.86 -1.85
N ALA A 256 -2.28 -0.14 -1.13
CA ALA A 256 -1.71 -1.49 -1.19
C ALA A 256 -1.67 -2.00 -2.65
N ARG A 257 -2.76 -1.90 -3.40
CA ARG A 257 -2.78 -2.28 -4.82
C ARG A 257 -1.77 -1.50 -5.68
N LEU A 258 -1.63 -0.20 -5.45
CA LEU A 258 -0.68 0.64 -6.18
C LEU A 258 0.78 0.25 -5.85
N ILE A 259 1.09 -0.01 -4.58
CA ILE A 259 2.42 -0.50 -4.17
C ILE A 259 2.74 -1.83 -4.89
N THR A 260 1.80 -2.78 -4.91
CA THR A 260 2.01 -4.06 -5.60
C THR A 260 2.27 -3.86 -7.10
N ARG A 261 1.54 -2.95 -7.75
CA ARG A 261 1.76 -2.62 -9.18
C ARG A 261 3.12 -1.98 -9.41
N THR A 262 3.52 -1.03 -8.57
CA THR A 262 4.82 -0.39 -8.65
C THR A 262 5.96 -1.39 -8.39
N LEU A 263 5.82 -2.28 -7.42
CA LEU A 263 6.79 -3.36 -7.17
C LEU A 263 6.92 -4.28 -8.39
N LEU A 264 5.80 -4.74 -8.95
CA LEU A 264 5.82 -5.59 -10.14
C LEU A 264 6.61 -4.91 -11.27
N ALA A 265 6.25 -3.66 -11.60
CA ALA A 265 6.97 -2.90 -12.62
C ALA A 265 8.45 -2.69 -12.27
N ALA A 266 8.78 -2.36 -11.03
CA ALA A 266 10.15 -2.15 -10.57
C ALA A 266 11.01 -3.42 -10.69
N THR A 267 10.45 -4.58 -10.32
CA THR A 267 11.15 -5.87 -10.46
C THR A 267 11.44 -6.20 -11.93
N LEU A 268 10.56 -5.83 -12.86
CA LEU A 268 10.78 -6.01 -14.30
C LEU A 268 11.84 -5.05 -14.86
N VAL A 269 11.83 -3.79 -14.40
CA VAL A 269 12.85 -2.79 -14.76
C VAL A 269 14.24 -3.28 -14.33
N GLU A 270 14.37 -3.73 -13.09
CA GLU A 270 15.61 -4.25 -12.50
C GLU A 270 15.93 -5.70 -12.89
N ARG A 271 15.07 -6.34 -13.71
CA ARG A 271 15.22 -7.73 -14.20
C ARG A 271 15.40 -8.75 -13.07
N LEU A 272 14.67 -8.56 -11.98
CA LEU A 272 14.64 -9.52 -10.88
C LEU A 272 13.86 -10.78 -11.30
N THR A 273 14.37 -11.92 -10.87
CA THR A 273 13.80 -13.25 -11.10
C THR A 273 13.49 -13.90 -9.75
N ALA A 274 12.81 -15.05 -9.75
CA ALA A 274 12.56 -15.79 -8.51
C ALA A 274 13.86 -16.07 -7.72
N ASP A 275 14.96 -16.39 -8.42
CA ASP A 275 16.26 -16.70 -7.81
C ASP A 275 16.97 -15.46 -7.24
N THR A 276 16.70 -14.27 -7.78
CA THR A 276 17.37 -13.02 -7.37
C THR A 276 16.50 -12.14 -6.45
N LEU A 277 15.25 -12.54 -6.21
CA LEU A 277 14.30 -11.76 -5.42
C LEU A 277 14.71 -11.62 -3.96
N SER A 278 15.43 -12.58 -3.39
CA SER A 278 15.92 -12.54 -2.01
C SER A 278 17.26 -11.80 -1.84
N SER A 279 17.74 -11.13 -2.88
CA SER A 279 19.02 -10.41 -2.83
C SER A 279 18.92 -9.10 -2.03
N PRO A 280 20.04 -8.60 -1.45
CA PRO A 280 20.07 -7.29 -0.79
C PRO A 280 19.72 -6.11 -1.71
N ALA A 281 19.90 -6.28 -3.03
CA ALA A 281 19.48 -5.27 -4.01
C ALA A 281 17.96 -5.19 -4.14
N SER A 282 17.28 -6.35 -4.12
CA SER A 282 15.83 -6.45 -4.11
C SER A 282 15.25 -5.85 -2.82
N GLU A 283 15.86 -6.10 -1.66
CA GLU A 283 15.43 -5.49 -0.39
C GLU A 283 15.42 -3.96 -0.48
N ARG A 284 16.53 -3.38 -0.97
CA ARG A 284 16.63 -1.93 -1.19
C ARG A 284 15.59 -1.40 -2.17
N LEU A 285 15.30 -2.15 -3.25
CA LEU A 285 14.27 -1.79 -4.21
C LEU A 285 12.87 -1.76 -3.56
N PHE A 286 12.54 -2.78 -2.77
CA PHE A 286 11.26 -2.86 -2.05
C PHE A 286 11.11 -1.74 -1.05
N ARG A 287 12.21 -1.38 -0.37
CA ARG A 287 12.25 -0.22 0.52
C ARG A 287 12.02 1.08 -0.24
N ALA A 288 12.73 1.29 -1.36
CA ALA A 288 12.57 2.49 -2.18
C ALA A 288 11.15 2.65 -2.72
N VAL A 289 10.52 1.56 -3.18
CA VAL A 289 9.10 1.59 -3.62
C VAL A 289 8.16 1.88 -2.47
N LEU A 290 8.39 1.31 -1.28
CA LEU A 290 7.58 1.60 -0.09
C LEU A 290 7.67 3.07 0.29
N ASP A 291 8.89 3.61 0.40
CA ASP A 291 9.12 5.00 0.74
C ASP A 291 8.46 5.91 -0.29
N ALA A 292 8.60 5.61 -1.58
CA ALA A 292 7.95 6.36 -2.66
C ALA A 292 6.43 6.19 -2.75
N SER A 293 5.81 5.40 -1.86
CA SER A 293 4.36 5.15 -1.88
C SER A 293 3.62 5.78 -0.70
N LEU A 294 4.31 6.40 0.26
CA LEU A 294 3.66 6.98 1.45
C LEU A 294 3.05 8.36 1.12
N PRO A 295 1.71 8.50 1.11
CA PRO A 295 1.05 9.73 0.67
C PRO A 295 1.11 10.89 1.66
N GLN A 296 1.47 10.62 2.92
CA GLN A 296 1.52 11.60 4.01
C GLN A 296 2.34 12.84 3.66
N ARG A 297 3.42 12.66 2.90
CA ARG A 297 4.32 13.74 2.47
C ARG A 297 3.63 14.81 1.62
N ALA A 298 2.59 14.44 0.87
CA ALA A 298 1.86 15.36 0.01
C ALA A 298 1.00 16.38 0.79
N TRP A 299 0.75 16.14 2.09
CA TRP A 299 0.01 17.05 2.95
C TRP A 299 0.81 17.52 4.17
N GLY A 300 2.14 17.45 4.09
CA GLY A 300 3.06 17.95 5.12
C GLY A 300 3.23 17.04 6.34
N ALA A 301 2.71 15.81 6.30
CA ALA A 301 2.95 14.84 7.36
C ALA A 301 4.16 13.95 7.02
N THR A 302 5.10 13.83 7.95
CA THR A 302 6.26 12.96 7.81
C THR A 302 6.03 11.66 8.59
N PRO A 303 5.85 10.51 7.92
CA PRO A 303 5.78 9.23 8.61
C PRO A 303 7.07 8.98 9.39
N ASP A 304 6.92 8.47 10.61
CA ASP A 304 8.05 8.07 11.45
C ASP A 304 8.92 7.03 10.72
N ALA A 305 10.16 7.42 10.41
CA ALA A 305 11.08 6.63 9.60
C ALA A 305 11.47 5.31 10.28
N ASP A 306 11.53 5.27 11.61
CA ASP A 306 11.86 4.06 12.37
C ASP A 306 10.72 3.05 12.30
N LYS A 307 9.48 3.53 12.39
CA LYS A 307 8.29 2.67 12.21
C LYS A 307 8.19 2.13 10.79
N VAL A 308 8.48 2.95 9.78
CA VAL A 308 8.50 2.50 8.38
C VAL A 308 9.60 1.45 8.17
N ALA A 309 10.79 1.68 8.71
CA ALA A 309 11.90 0.75 8.61
C ALA A 309 11.62 -0.58 9.35
N ALA A 310 11.01 -0.54 10.53
CA ALA A 310 10.61 -1.73 11.27
C ALA A 310 9.54 -2.54 10.53
N ALA A 311 8.51 -1.85 9.99
CA ALA A 311 7.47 -2.50 9.19
C ALA A 311 8.04 -3.13 7.91
N HIS A 312 8.97 -2.45 7.24
CA HIS A 312 9.66 -3.00 6.07
C HIS A 312 10.45 -4.26 6.41
N ARG A 313 11.31 -4.23 7.45
CA ARG A 313 12.11 -5.39 7.87
C ARG A 313 11.22 -6.58 8.21
N LEU A 314 10.20 -6.38 9.04
CA LEU A 314 9.25 -7.43 9.40
C LEU A 314 8.60 -8.05 8.16
N ALA A 315 8.12 -7.22 7.22
CA ALA A 315 7.48 -7.69 6.00
C ALA A 315 8.46 -8.37 5.03
N TRP A 316 9.69 -7.87 4.94
CA TRP A 316 10.75 -8.43 4.11
C TRP A 316 11.14 -9.82 4.61
N ASP A 317 11.54 -9.91 5.88
CA ASP A 317 11.95 -11.17 6.52
C ASP A 317 10.85 -12.21 6.35
N ALA A 318 9.62 -11.86 6.69
CA ALA A 318 8.43 -12.68 6.51
C ALA A 318 8.24 -13.23 5.09
N THR A 319 8.45 -12.38 4.09
CA THR A 319 8.25 -12.75 2.68
C THR A 319 9.38 -13.64 2.18
N MET A 320 10.60 -13.42 2.67
CA MET A 320 11.79 -14.19 2.30
C MET A 320 11.91 -15.52 3.05
N LEU A 321 11.10 -15.75 4.10
CA LEU A 321 10.95 -17.07 4.68
C LEU A 321 10.49 -18.08 3.62
N THR A 322 10.97 -19.32 3.75
CA THR A 322 10.57 -20.45 2.90
C THR A 322 10.11 -21.62 3.77
N GLY A 323 9.33 -22.54 3.18
CA GLY A 323 8.89 -23.77 3.86
C GLY A 323 8.07 -23.52 5.12
N THR A 324 8.40 -24.24 6.19
CA THR A 324 7.66 -24.24 7.47
C THR A 324 7.66 -22.88 8.15
N ALA A 325 8.78 -22.14 8.11
CA ALA A 325 8.89 -20.82 8.71
C ALA A 325 7.96 -19.80 8.04
N GLN A 326 7.83 -19.86 6.71
CA GLN A 326 6.93 -18.98 5.96
C GLN A 326 5.47 -19.23 6.34
N TRP A 327 5.11 -20.52 6.44
CA TRP A 327 3.77 -20.92 6.84
C TRP A 327 3.43 -20.44 8.25
N LEU A 328 4.35 -20.64 9.22
CA LEU A 328 4.16 -20.22 10.61
C LEU A 328 3.95 -18.71 10.70
N HIS A 329 4.79 -17.93 9.99
CA HIS A 329 4.61 -16.48 9.93
C HIS A 329 3.25 -16.08 9.34
N HIS A 330 2.86 -16.69 8.21
CA HIS A 330 1.56 -16.43 7.58
C HIS A 330 0.40 -16.75 8.54
N PHE A 331 0.50 -17.84 9.29
CA PHE A 331 -0.48 -18.23 10.30
C PHE A 331 -0.66 -17.16 11.38
N HIS A 332 0.43 -16.58 11.90
CA HIS A 332 0.36 -15.53 12.92
C HIS A 332 -0.16 -14.18 12.39
N LEU A 333 0.10 -13.85 11.12
CA LEU A 333 -0.44 -12.63 10.50
C LEU A 333 -1.97 -12.63 10.32
N GLN A 334 -2.60 -13.81 10.25
CA GLN A 334 -4.05 -13.86 10.11
C GLN A 334 -4.72 -13.34 11.38
N ARG A 335 -5.43 -12.21 11.32
CA ARG A 335 -6.24 -11.77 12.46
C ARG A 335 -7.43 -12.68 12.74
N PRO A 336 -8.26 -13.07 11.75
CA PRO A 336 -9.47 -13.84 12.04
C PRO A 336 -9.15 -15.28 12.47
N LEU A 337 -9.71 -15.73 13.59
CA LEU A 337 -9.51 -17.10 14.10
C LEU A 337 -9.94 -18.17 13.09
N ASP A 338 -11.00 -17.91 12.31
CA ASP A 338 -11.47 -18.84 11.28
C ASP A 338 -10.48 -19.00 10.12
N ARG A 339 -9.65 -17.99 9.83
CA ARG A 339 -8.58 -18.10 8.83
C ARG A 339 -7.39 -18.87 9.39
N LYS A 340 -7.02 -18.64 10.66
CA LYS A 340 -6.00 -19.46 11.34
C LYS A 340 -6.40 -20.94 11.34
N ALA A 341 -7.66 -21.24 11.66
CA ALA A 341 -8.20 -22.59 11.62
C ALA A 341 -8.10 -23.25 10.24
N ARG A 342 -8.40 -22.53 9.15
CA ARG A 342 -8.27 -23.07 7.79
C ARG A 342 -6.83 -23.33 7.41
N LEU A 343 -5.92 -22.40 7.73
CA LEU A 343 -4.50 -22.61 7.45
C LEU A 343 -3.97 -23.84 8.20
N LEU A 344 -4.38 -24.03 9.46
CA LEU A 344 -4.01 -25.19 10.25
C LEU A 344 -4.53 -26.49 9.64
N LEU A 345 -5.76 -26.53 9.13
CA LEU A 345 -6.32 -27.76 8.53
C LEU A 345 -5.80 -28.03 7.12
N ASP A 346 -5.83 -27.01 6.25
CA ASP A 346 -5.73 -27.20 4.81
C ASP A 346 -4.28 -27.13 4.30
N ALA A 347 -3.39 -26.47 5.06
CA ALA A 347 -2.07 -26.09 4.57
C ALA A 347 -0.93 -26.31 5.58
N CYS A 348 -1.20 -26.88 6.76
CA CYS A 348 -0.16 -27.12 7.75
C CYS A 348 0.89 -28.10 7.20
N PRO A 349 2.18 -27.75 7.25
CA PRO A 349 3.23 -28.55 6.60
C PRO A 349 3.49 -29.87 7.33
N ASP A 350 3.44 -29.86 8.66
CA ASP A 350 3.73 -31.01 9.51
C ASP A 350 3.19 -30.80 10.94
N PRO A 351 2.98 -31.88 11.73
CA PRO A 351 2.44 -31.78 13.08
C PRO A 351 3.28 -30.98 14.09
N ASP A 352 4.60 -30.94 13.94
CA ASP A 352 5.48 -30.20 14.87
C ASP A 352 5.29 -28.70 14.67
N THR A 353 5.27 -28.25 13.41
CA THR A 353 4.97 -26.86 13.03
C THR A 353 3.55 -26.47 13.44
N GLY A 354 2.57 -27.36 13.28
CA GLY A 354 1.20 -27.15 13.73
C GLY A 354 1.09 -26.99 15.25
N THR A 355 1.83 -27.79 16.02
CA THR A 355 1.91 -27.71 17.48
C THR A 355 2.43 -26.34 17.91
N LEU A 356 3.58 -25.93 17.36
CA LEU A 356 4.19 -24.64 17.64
C LEU A 356 3.26 -23.46 17.31
N ALA A 357 2.54 -23.54 16.19
CA ALA A 357 1.59 -22.51 15.77
C ALA A 357 0.44 -22.35 16.78
N VAL A 358 -0.12 -23.46 17.27
CA VAL A 358 -1.19 -23.45 18.28
C VAL A 358 -0.67 -22.89 19.60
N GLU A 359 0.47 -23.35 20.10
CA GLU A 359 1.06 -22.84 21.34
C GLU A 359 1.29 -21.32 21.29
N GLN A 360 1.91 -20.84 20.20
CA GLN A 360 2.15 -19.42 20.00
C GLN A 360 0.85 -18.62 19.81
N LEU A 361 -0.21 -19.21 19.23
CA LEU A 361 -1.53 -18.57 19.16
C LEU A 361 -2.11 -18.40 20.56
N LEU A 362 -2.14 -19.47 21.35
CA LEU A 362 -2.75 -19.46 22.68
C LEU A 362 -2.01 -18.52 23.64
N ALA A 363 -0.69 -18.38 23.48
CA ALA A 363 0.13 -17.48 24.29
C ALA A 363 0.00 -15.98 23.91
N ASN A 364 -0.20 -15.66 22.62
CA ASN A 364 -0.15 -14.28 22.13
C ASN A 364 -1.53 -13.64 21.89
N GLU A 365 -2.61 -14.44 21.77
CA GLU A 365 -3.97 -13.91 21.65
C GLU A 365 -4.53 -13.44 22.99
N SER A 366 -5.57 -12.61 22.96
CA SER A 366 -6.27 -12.26 24.19
C SER A 366 -6.88 -13.53 24.83
N PRO A 367 -6.99 -13.61 26.17
CA PRO A 367 -7.51 -14.81 26.83
C PRO A 367 -8.89 -15.25 26.31
N ALA A 368 -9.76 -14.29 25.98
CA ALA A 368 -11.06 -14.57 25.38
C ALA A 368 -10.94 -15.23 23.99
N ARG A 369 -10.05 -14.71 23.13
CA ARG A 369 -9.81 -15.25 21.78
C ARG A 369 -9.11 -16.61 21.83
N ALA A 370 -8.16 -16.80 22.75
CA ALA A 370 -7.50 -18.09 22.98
C ALA A 370 -8.53 -19.15 23.43
N ALA A 371 -9.41 -18.83 24.38
CA ALA A 371 -10.49 -19.71 24.82
C ALA A 371 -11.48 -20.03 23.68
N ALA A 372 -11.83 -19.04 22.85
CA ALA A 372 -12.70 -19.24 21.70
C ALA A 372 -12.07 -20.19 20.65
N PHE A 373 -10.80 -20.02 20.34
CA PHE A 373 -10.08 -20.91 19.42
C PHE A 373 -9.97 -22.32 20.01
N ALA A 374 -9.59 -22.43 21.29
CA ALA A 374 -9.48 -23.70 21.99
C ALA A 374 -10.80 -24.47 22.01
N LEU A 375 -11.90 -23.83 22.39
CA LEU A 375 -13.23 -24.44 22.39
C LEU A 375 -13.66 -24.92 20.99
N ALA A 376 -13.30 -24.18 19.94
CA ALA A 376 -13.62 -24.54 18.56
C ALA A 376 -12.78 -25.72 18.03
N ALA A 377 -11.47 -25.74 18.33
CA ALA A 377 -10.52 -26.71 17.81
C ALA A 377 -10.49 -28.03 18.60
N TYR A 378 -10.74 -27.99 19.92
CA TYR A 378 -10.56 -29.13 20.83
C TYR A 378 -11.30 -30.41 20.39
N PRO A 379 -12.56 -30.37 19.91
CA PRO A 379 -13.24 -31.59 19.44
C PRO A 379 -12.58 -32.27 18.24
N ALA A 380 -11.94 -31.50 17.34
CA ALA A 380 -11.19 -32.03 16.21
C ALA A 380 -9.79 -32.50 16.67
N ALA A 381 -9.17 -31.79 17.61
CA ALA A 381 -7.89 -32.15 18.21
C ALA A 381 -7.93 -33.54 18.86
N VAL A 382 -8.94 -33.79 19.70
CA VAL A 382 -9.12 -35.07 20.39
C VAL A 382 -9.48 -36.21 19.42
N ALA A 383 -10.15 -35.90 18.31
CA ALA A 383 -10.45 -36.88 17.27
C ALA A 383 -9.23 -37.27 16.42
N GLY A 384 -8.11 -36.54 16.54
CA GLY A 384 -6.93 -36.73 15.70
C GLY A 384 -7.07 -36.11 14.30
N ASP A 385 -8.06 -35.23 14.10
CA ASP A 385 -8.37 -34.60 12.81
C ASP A 385 -7.49 -33.37 12.54
N LEU A 386 -6.65 -32.97 13.51
CA LEU A 386 -5.76 -31.81 13.40
C LEU A 386 -4.31 -32.25 13.19
N PRO A 387 -3.55 -31.57 12.31
CA PRO A 387 -2.12 -31.82 12.14
C PRO A 387 -1.33 -31.16 13.28
N ILE A 388 -1.50 -31.66 14.50
CA ILE A 388 -0.83 -31.20 15.72
C ILE A 388 -0.45 -32.39 16.61
N GLY A 389 0.57 -32.21 17.44
CA GLY A 389 1.04 -33.17 18.43
C GLY A 389 0.25 -33.13 19.75
N ALA A 390 0.55 -34.09 20.63
CA ALA A 390 -0.15 -34.26 21.91
C ALA A 390 -0.04 -33.05 22.84
N GLU A 391 1.05 -32.28 22.77
CA GLU A 391 1.27 -31.07 23.58
C GLU A 391 0.21 -30.00 23.26
N ALA A 392 0.01 -29.68 21.98
CA ALA A 392 -1.02 -28.75 21.55
C ALA A 392 -2.44 -29.26 21.87
N VAL A 393 -2.71 -30.57 21.76
CA VAL A 393 -4.00 -31.14 22.16
C VAL A 393 -4.26 -30.90 23.66
N ASN A 394 -3.24 -31.10 24.50
CA ASN A 394 -3.33 -30.86 25.94
C ASN A 394 -3.55 -29.38 26.27
N ASP A 395 -2.85 -28.46 25.57
CA ASP A 395 -3.01 -27.03 25.77
C ASP A 395 -4.38 -26.51 25.33
N LEU A 396 -4.89 -27.00 24.20
CA LEU A 396 -6.27 -26.73 23.77
C LEU A 396 -7.27 -27.25 24.81
N GLY A 397 -7.06 -28.45 25.34
CA GLY A 397 -7.91 -29.03 26.38
C GLY A 397 -7.92 -28.22 27.66
N ARG A 398 -6.75 -27.76 28.11
CA ARG A 398 -6.60 -26.93 29.31
C ARG A 398 -7.43 -25.65 29.25
N LEU A 399 -7.52 -25.03 28.07
CA LEU A 399 -8.32 -23.82 27.86
C LEU A 399 -9.78 -24.11 27.53
N ALA A 400 -10.09 -25.22 26.85
CA ALA A 400 -11.46 -25.55 26.44
C ALA A 400 -12.30 -26.13 27.59
N GLN A 401 -11.71 -26.96 28.46
CA GLN A 401 -12.45 -27.65 29.53
C GLN A 401 -13.20 -26.70 30.48
N PRO A 402 -12.60 -25.60 30.98
CA PRO A 402 -13.31 -24.63 31.84
C PRO A 402 -14.46 -23.92 31.12
N VAL A 403 -14.47 -23.90 29.78
CA VAL A 403 -15.52 -23.26 28.98
C VAL A 403 -16.70 -24.21 28.75
N LEU A 404 -16.47 -25.53 28.74
CA LEU A 404 -17.52 -26.53 28.56
C LEU A 404 -18.49 -26.57 29.76
N THR A 405 -17.97 -26.35 30.96
CA THR A 405 -18.72 -26.29 32.22
C THR A 405 -18.42 -24.98 32.93
N VAL A 406 -19.31 -24.00 32.78
CA VAL A 406 -19.16 -22.67 33.37
C VAL A 406 -19.96 -22.58 34.66
N ASP A 407 -19.26 -22.65 35.78
CA ASP A 407 -19.79 -22.37 37.11
C ASP A 407 -19.07 -21.13 37.67
N GLY A 408 -19.82 -20.14 38.15
CA GLY A 408 -19.22 -18.94 38.71
C GLY A 408 -20.24 -17.95 39.25
N GLU A 409 -19.78 -17.08 40.14
CA GLU A 409 -20.56 -15.99 40.72
C GLU A 409 -20.13 -14.66 40.12
N ILE A 410 -21.12 -13.82 39.79
CA ILE A 410 -20.90 -12.46 39.27
C ILE A 410 -21.51 -11.46 40.25
N SER A 411 -20.84 -10.34 40.47
CA SER A 411 -21.32 -9.26 41.32
C SER A 411 -21.25 -7.93 40.58
N TRP A 412 -22.28 -7.11 40.71
CA TRP A 412 -22.33 -5.75 40.17
C TRP A 412 -23.00 -4.80 41.15
N GLN A 413 -22.76 -3.50 40.92
CA GLN A 413 -23.36 -2.44 41.70
C GLN A 413 -24.52 -1.82 40.93
N GLU A 414 -25.62 -1.58 41.64
CA GLU A 414 -26.78 -0.86 41.10
C GLU A 414 -26.72 0.61 41.50
N ARG A 415 -27.23 1.49 40.63
CA ARG A 415 -27.43 2.90 41.00
C ARG A 415 -28.60 2.98 41.98
N TRP A 416 -28.58 3.90 42.94
CA TRP A 416 -29.67 4.07 43.91
C TRP A 416 -31.06 4.33 43.28
N SER A 417 -31.12 4.77 42.02
CA SER A 417 -32.35 4.97 41.26
C SER A 417 -32.82 3.75 40.45
N GLN A 418 -32.09 2.64 40.50
CA GLN A 418 -32.41 1.38 39.82
C GLN A 418 -32.51 0.25 40.86
N GLN A 419 -33.46 -0.66 40.66
CA GLN A 419 -33.64 -1.88 41.45
C GLN A 419 -33.83 -3.05 40.47
N ASP A 420 -33.29 -4.22 40.80
CA ASP A 420 -33.37 -5.45 40.00
C ASP A 420 -32.77 -5.32 38.58
N SER A 421 -31.65 -4.59 38.48
CA SER A 421 -30.91 -4.47 37.21
C SER A 421 -30.21 -5.79 36.85
N THR A 422 -29.86 -5.95 35.58
CA THR A 422 -29.04 -7.08 35.14
C THR A 422 -27.60 -6.64 35.00
N HIS A 423 -26.65 -7.56 35.23
CA HIS A 423 -25.24 -7.30 34.97
C HIS A 423 -25.05 -6.69 33.57
N PRO A 424 -24.33 -5.57 33.40
CA PRO A 424 -24.24 -4.86 32.12
C PRO A 424 -23.81 -5.73 30.94
N GLU A 425 -22.83 -6.62 31.14
CA GLU A 425 -22.39 -7.57 30.11
C GLU A 425 -23.44 -8.64 29.79
N LEU A 426 -24.19 -9.15 30.79
CA LEU A 426 -25.29 -10.09 30.53
C LEU A 426 -26.38 -9.43 29.68
N ALA A 427 -26.70 -8.17 29.98
CA ALA A 427 -27.63 -7.38 29.17
C ALA A 427 -27.12 -7.20 27.73
N ALA A 428 -25.81 -7.05 27.53
CA ALA A 428 -25.19 -6.97 26.20
C ALA A 428 -25.20 -8.33 25.44
N TYR A 429 -25.06 -9.46 26.16
CA TYR A 429 -25.03 -10.80 25.56
C TYR A 429 -26.42 -11.34 25.18
N ALA A 430 -27.45 -11.04 25.99
CA ALA A 430 -28.83 -11.49 25.77
C ALA A 430 -29.36 -11.28 24.32
N PRO A 431 -29.24 -10.09 23.68
CA PRO A 431 -29.72 -9.90 22.31
C PRO A 431 -28.93 -10.69 21.26
N VAL A 432 -27.66 -11.00 21.54
CA VAL A 432 -26.83 -11.86 20.66
C VAL A 432 -27.36 -13.29 20.72
N LEU A 433 -27.47 -13.86 21.92
CA LEU A 433 -27.88 -15.26 22.14
C LEU A 433 -29.31 -15.55 21.64
N LYS A 434 -30.24 -14.61 21.83
CA LYS A 434 -31.65 -14.75 21.42
C LYS A 434 -31.81 -15.01 19.91
N ARG A 435 -30.89 -14.51 19.08
CA ARG A 435 -30.93 -14.63 17.62
C ARG A 435 -30.34 -15.93 17.07
N LEU A 436 -29.66 -16.72 17.90
CA LEU A 436 -28.93 -17.91 17.47
C LEU A 436 -29.84 -19.16 17.53
N GLY A 437 -29.61 -20.14 16.64
CA GLY A 437 -30.24 -21.46 16.72
C GLY A 437 -29.70 -22.28 17.90
N ALA A 438 -30.43 -23.30 18.35
CA ALA A 438 -30.19 -24.00 19.63
C ALA A 438 -28.71 -24.39 19.89
N ALA A 439 -28.11 -25.22 19.02
CA ALA A 439 -26.73 -25.69 19.21
C ALA A 439 -25.67 -24.57 19.10
N ARG A 440 -25.93 -23.52 18.31
CA ARG A 440 -25.04 -22.36 18.20
C ARG A 440 -25.17 -21.46 19.44
N ARG A 441 -26.39 -21.31 19.96
CA ARG A 441 -26.70 -20.54 21.16
C ARG A 441 -26.02 -21.15 22.38
N GLU A 442 -26.10 -22.46 22.56
CA GLU A 442 -25.49 -23.16 23.69
C GLU A 442 -23.98 -22.91 23.77
N ARG A 443 -23.25 -23.13 22.68
CA ARG A 443 -21.80 -22.88 22.64
C ARG A 443 -21.44 -21.40 22.79
N ALA A 444 -22.21 -20.50 22.18
CA ALA A 444 -22.00 -19.06 22.35
C ALA A 444 -22.26 -18.62 23.80
N GLN A 445 -23.27 -19.21 24.46
CA GLN A 445 -23.58 -18.94 25.86
C GLN A 445 -22.45 -19.42 26.78
N GLN A 446 -21.96 -20.65 26.58
CA GLN A 446 -20.80 -21.19 27.28
C GLN A 446 -19.59 -20.24 27.20
N LEU A 447 -19.21 -19.85 25.99
CA LEU A 447 -18.05 -18.96 25.79
C LEU A 447 -18.25 -17.57 26.42
N LEU A 448 -19.42 -16.94 26.21
CA LEU A 448 -19.67 -15.59 26.74
C LEU A 448 -19.79 -15.58 28.27
N TYR A 449 -20.38 -16.62 28.86
CA TYR A 449 -20.49 -16.74 30.31
C TYR A 449 -19.14 -17.09 30.96
N PHE A 450 -18.31 -17.87 30.27
CA PHE A 450 -16.92 -18.08 30.67
C PHE A 450 -16.16 -16.75 30.70
N CYS A 451 -16.25 -15.93 29.64
CA CYS A 451 -15.63 -14.61 29.62
C CYS A 451 -16.11 -13.74 30.78
N LEU A 452 -17.41 -13.73 31.06
CA LEU A 452 -18.00 -12.97 32.15
C LEU A 452 -17.47 -13.41 33.53
N THR A 453 -17.51 -14.71 33.83
CA THR A 453 -17.07 -15.25 35.12
C THR A 453 -15.58 -15.03 35.38
N HIS A 454 -14.78 -15.00 34.32
CA HIS A 454 -13.34 -14.75 34.38
C HIS A 454 -12.94 -13.29 34.15
N LYS A 455 -13.92 -12.37 34.08
CA LYS A 455 -13.72 -10.92 33.87
C LYS A 455 -12.88 -10.60 32.62
N LEU A 456 -13.09 -11.36 31.55
CA LEU A 456 -12.42 -11.17 30.26
C LEU A 456 -13.21 -10.16 29.43
N ALA A 457 -12.53 -9.11 28.94
CA ALA A 457 -13.16 -8.07 28.14
C ALA A 457 -13.65 -8.60 26.78
N VAL A 458 -14.91 -8.29 26.45
CA VAL A 458 -15.55 -8.59 25.16
C VAL A 458 -16.26 -7.34 24.64
N ASP A 459 -15.53 -6.46 23.96
CA ASP A 459 -16.03 -5.16 23.52
C ASP A 459 -17.17 -5.26 22.48
N ALA A 460 -17.10 -6.27 21.61
CA ALA A 460 -18.06 -6.49 20.51
C ALA A 460 -18.60 -7.93 20.53
N PRO A 461 -19.57 -8.27 21.42
CA PRO A 461 -19.99 -9.65 21.66
C PRO A 461 -20.57 -10.35 20.42
N ARG A 462 -21.23 -9.59 19.55
CA ARG A 462 -21.77 -10.10 18.28
C ARG A 462 -20.66 -10.49 17.31
N GLU A 463 -19.63 -9.66 17.16
CA GLU A 463 -18.53 -9.92 16.23
C GLU A 463 -17.67 -11.08 16.74
N PHE A 464 -17.41 -11.09 18.04
CA PHE A 464 -16.71 -12.17 18.73
C PHE A 464 -17.42 -13.52 18.56
N GLU A 465 -18.73 -13.58 18.79
CA GLU A 465 -19.53 -14.79 18.57
C GLU A 465 -19.52 -15.24 17.10
N GLN A 466 -19.61 -14.31 16.16
CA GLN A 466 -19.58 -14.62 14.72
C GLN A 466 -18.22 -15.16 14.26
N GLU A 467 -17.12 -14.64 14.80
CA GLU A 467 -15.78 -15.16 14.55
C GLU A 467 -15.61 -16.57 15.14
N PHE A 468 -16.00 -16.76 16.40
CA PHE A 468 -16.01 -18.08 17.03
C PHE A 468 -16.84 -19.09 16.23
N HIS A 469 -18.04 -18.73 15.80
CA HIS A 469 -18.89 -19.61 15.02
C HIS A 469 -18.26 -20.01 13.67
N ARG A 470 -17.64 -19.06 12.96
CA ARG A 470 -16.91 -19.36 11.72
C ARG A 470 -15.74 -20.31 11.96
N CYS A 471 -15.04 -20.15 13.09
CA CYS A 471 -13.97 -21.07 13.50
C CYS A 471 -14.51 -22.49 13.74
N VAL A 472 -15.61 -22.63 14.48
CA VAL A 472 -16.29 -23.92 14.67
C VAL A 472 -16.72 -24.56 13.35
N GLN A 473 -17.22 -23.77 12.39
CA GLN A 473 -17.60 -24.27 11.07
C GLN A 473 -16.42 -24.82 10.27
N VAL A 474 -15.22 -24.26 10.46
CA VAL A 474 -14.01 -24.73 9.78
C VAL A 474 -13.62 -26.12 10.29
N PHE A 475 -13.50 -26.28 11.61
CA PHE A 475 -13.20 -27.59 12.21
C PHE A 475 -14.33 -28.61 12.06
N GLY A 476 -15.59 -28.18 11.95
CA GLY A 476 -16.73 -29.06 11.77
C GLY A 476 -16.85 -29.67 10.36
N LYS A 477 -16.29 -29.04 9.32
CA LYS A 477 -16.39 -29.51 7.92
C LYS A 477 -15.52 -30.74 7.62
N GLY A 478 -14.48 -30.99 8.41
CA GLY A 478 -13.62 -32.18 8.29
C GLY A 478 -14.33 -33.50 8.58
N ARG A 479 -15.53 -33.48 9.19
CA ARG A 479 -16.29 -34.69 9.56
C ARG A 479 -17.18 -35.25 8.44
N THR A 480 -17.18 -34.65 7.25
CA THR A 480 -18.06 -35.04 6.13
C THR A 480 -17.32 -35.44 4.86
N ALA A 481 -15.99 -35.60 4.91
CA ALA A 481 -15.19 -36.10 3.78
C ALA A 481 -14.81 -37.57 3.99
#